data_AF-A0A3D5E6V2-F1
#
_entry.id   AF-A0A3D5E6V2-F1
#
_cell.length_a   1.000
_cell.length_b   1.000
_cell.length_c   1.000
_cell.angle_alpha   90.00
_cell.angle_beta   90.00
_cell.angle_gamma   90.00
#
_symmetry.space_group_name_H-M   'P 1'
#
loop_
_entity.id
_entity.type
_entity.pdbx_description
1 polymer ?
#
loop_
_entity_poly.entity_id
_entity_poly.type
_entity_poly.pdbx_seq_one_letter_code
_entity_poly.pdbx_strand_id
1 'polypeptide(L)'
;MEGYLDITGYVDDPRAVNGLQVGGPEDVEHIVGAVDASEASIMEAVARGADLMIVHHGLFWAGIQPLTGRHLRRVKPLIDNNVALFSCHLPLDSHSEVGNAAVLGRQLGVHLDGR
;
A
#
# COMPACT_ATOMS: atom_id res chain seq x y z
N MET A 1 3.53 -0.66 -11.65
CA MET A 1 3.99 -0.86 -10.25
C MET A 1 4.30 -2.32 -9.95
N GLU A 2 3.42 -3.27 -10.28
CA GLU A 2 3.57 -4.68 -9.89
C GLU A 2 4.90 -5.32 -10.33
N GLY A 3 5.26 -5.20 -11.61
CA GLY A 3 6.54 -5.73 -12.11
C GLY A 3 7.78 -4.95 -11.63
N TYR A 4 7.62 -3.67 -11.27
CA TYR A 4 8.72 -2.89 -10.69
C TYR A 4 9.03 -3.39 -9.27
N LEU A 5 7.99 -3.63 -8.46
CA LEU A 5 8.13 -4.09 -7.08
C LEU A 5 8.24 -5.62 -6.94
N ASP A 6 8.15 -6.37 -8.05
CA ASP A 6 8.14 -7.84 -8.09
C ASP A 6 7.11 -8.49 -7.13
N ILE A 7 5.91 -7.90 -7.04
CA ILE A 7 4.91 -8.33 -6.04
C ILE A 7 4.39 -9.76 -6.25
N THR A 8 4.58 -10.33 -7.45
CA THR A 8 4.19 -11.70 -7.79
C THR A 8 5.30 -12.71 -7.58
N GLY A 9 6.57 -12.29 -7.72
CA GLY A 9 7.74 -13.16 -7.55
C GLY A 9 8.26 -13.20 -6.12
N TYR A 10 7.91 -12.20 -5.30
CA TYR A 10 8.34 -12.10 -3.92
C TYR A 10 7.46 -12.93 -2.98
N VAL A 11 8.09 -13.78 -2.15
CA VAL A 11 7.39 -14.56 -1.13
C VAL A 11 7.13 -13.68 0.10
N ASP A 12 5.87 -13.37 0.34
CA ASP A 12 5.39 -12.63 1.52
C ASP A 12 4.70 -13.56 2.55
N ASP A 13 4.25 -12.99 3.68
CA ASP A 13 3.27 -13.65 4.54
C ASP A 13 2.06 -14.06 3.68
N PRO A 14 1.61 -15.32 3.74
CA PRO A 14 0.54 -15.83 2.88
C PRO A 14 -0.79 -15.09 3.06
N ARG A 15 -0.92 -14.29 4.10
CA ARG A 15 -2.11 -13.48 4.38
C ARG A 15 -2.01 -12.07 3.81
N ALA A 16 -0.81 -11.57 3.53
CA ALA A 16 -0.59 -10.24 2.99
C ALA A 16 -1.01 -10.21 1.52
N VAL A 17 -1.98 -9.36 1.18
CA VAL A 17 -2.38 -9.14 -0.22
C VAL A 17 -1.62 -7.95 -0.78
N ASN A 18 -0.58 -8.20 -1.56
CA ASN A 18 0.12 -7.17 -2.33
C ASN A 18 -0.64 -6.83 -3.62
N GLY A 19 -0.50 -5.59 -4.08
CA GLY A 19 -1.15 -5.10 -5.30
C GLY A 19 -2.37 -4.22 -5.04
N LEU A 20 -3.21 -4.07 -6.07
CA LEU A 20 -4.45 -3.29 -6.00
C LEU A 20 -5.49 -4.00 -5.13
N GLN A 21 -5.93 -3.35 -4.05
CA GLN A 21 -6.89 -3.88 -3.09
C GLN A 21 -8.29 -3.28 -3.26
N VAL A 22 -8.37 -2.00 -3.60
CA VAL A 22 -9.62 -1.29 -3.90
C VAL A 22 -9.42 -0.57 -5.23
N GLY A 23 -10.35 -0.77 -6.17
CA GLY A 23 -10.33 -0.07 -7.46
C GLY A 23 -10.67 1.40 -7.31
N GLY A 24 -10.30 2.19 -8.30
CA GLY A 24 -10.56 3.63 -8.36
C GLY A 24 -10.65 4.11 -9.80
N PRO A 25 -10.19 5.34 -10.11
CA PRO A 25 -10.28 5.90 -11.44
C PRO A 25 -9.34 5.19 -12.41
N GLU A 26 -9.63 5.28 -13.71
CA GLU A 26 -8.76 4.76 -14.77
C GLU A 26 -7.47 5.58 -14.89
N ASP A 27 -7.61 6.91 -14.81
CA ASP A 27 -6.51 7.87 -14.83
C ASP A 27 -6.12 8.29 -13.41
N VAL A 28 -4.83 8.28 -13.12
CA VAL A 28 -4.28 8.66 -11.81
C VAL A 28 -3.37 9.87 -11.99
N GLU A 29 -3.76 11.01 -11.42
CA GLU A 29 -3.00 12.26 -11.43
C GLU A 29 -2.38 12.57 -10.06
N HIS A 30 -3.05 12.21 -8.97
CA HIS A 30 -2.63 12.49 -7.60
C HIS A 30 -2.48 11.23 -6.75
N ILE A 31 -1.25 11.02 -6.25
CA ILE A 31 -0.89 9.88 -5.42
C ILE A 31 -0.60 10.34 -3.99
N VAL A 32 -1.20 9.66 -3.01
CA VAL A 32 -0.88 9.85 -1.59
C VAL A 32 -0.26 8.57 -1.02
N GLY A 33 0.91 8.71 -0.38
CA GLY A 33 1.57 7.62 0.34
C GLY A 33 1.26 7.65 1.84
N ALA A 34 1.11 6.47 2.44
CA ALA A 34 1.05 6.30 3.90
C ALA A 34 1.69 4.96 4.31
N VAL A 35 1.96 4.77 5.60
CA VAL A 35 2.45 3.46 6.10
C VAL A 35 1.30 2.46 6.18
N ASP A 36 0.22 2.82 6.86
CA ASP A 36 -0.93 1.95 7.11
C ASP A 36 -2.21 2.44 6.42
N ALA A 37 -3.02 1.50 5.92
CA ALA A 37 -4.43 1.70 5.57
C ALA A 37 -5.32 1.85 6.83
N SER A 38 -4.95 2.79 7.71
CA SER A 38 -5.73 3.19 8.87
C SER A 38 -6.92 4.05 8.45
N GLU A 39 -7.96 4.10 9.30
CA GLU A 39 -9.12 4.98 9.05
C GLU A 39 -8.68 6.45 8.91
N ALA A 40 -7.75 6.91 9.75
CA ALA A 40 -7.21 8.26 9.68
C ALA A 40 -6.41 8.52 8.39
N SER A 41 -5.53 7.60 8.00
CA SER A 41 -4.73 7.72 6.77
C SER A 41 -5.62 7.79 5.53
N ILE A 42 -6.67 6.96 5.49
CA ILE A 42 -7.61 6.92 4.37
C ILE A 42 -8.40 8.22 4.29
N MET A 43 -8.93 8.70 5.42
CA MET A 43 -9.66 9.98 5.44
C MET A 43 -8.78 11.16 5.01
N GLU A 44 -7.51 11.17 5.40
CA GLU A 44 -6.55 12.20 4.98
C GLU A 44 -6.23 12.09 3.48
N ALA A 45 -6.06 10.88 2.94
CA ALA A 45 -5.84 10.68 1.51
C ALA A 45 -7.04 11.17 0.67
N VAL A 46 -8.27 10.87 1.12
CA VAL A 46 -9.49 11.42 0.52
C VAL A 46 -9.52 12.94 0.62
N ALA A 47 -9.22 13.52 1.79
CA ALA A 47 -9.23 14.96 1.99
C ALA A 47 -8.20 15.70 1.11
N ARG A 48 -7.11 15.04 0.77
CA ARG A 48 -6.08 15.55 -0.17
C ARG A 48 -6.46 15.37 -1.64
N GLY A 49 -7.58 14.71 -1.94
CA GLY A 49 -7.99 14.43 -3.31
C GLY A 49 -7.06 13.44 -4.00
N ALA A 50 -6.71 12.35 -3.34
CA ALA A 50 -5.94 11.26 -3.94
C ALA A 50 -6.79 10.50 -4.97
N ASP A 51 -6.21 10.20 -6.13
CA ASP A 51 -6.76 9.20 -7.06
C ASP A 51 -6.29 7.80 -6.68
N LEU A 52 -5.07 7.71 -6.16
CA LEU A 52 -4.44 6.48 -5.69
C LEU A 52 -3.74 6.69 -4.35
N MET A 53 -4.11 5.85 -3.38
CA MET A 53 -3.39 5.70 -2.11
C MET A 53 -2.45 4.50 -2.18
N ILE A 54 -1.16 4.71 -1.87
CA ILE A 54 -0.15 3.64 -1.76
C ILE A 54 0.20 3.44 -0.29
N VAL A 55 0.12 2.20 0.17
CA VAL A 55 0.45 1.82 1.56
C VAL A 55 1.42 0.65 1.64
N HIS A 56 2.14 0.58 2.76
CA HIS A 56 2.92 -0.60 3.09
C HIS A 56 2.04 -1.70 3.71
N HIS A 57 1.22 -1.33 4.71
CA HIS A 57 0.26 -2.25 5.33
C HIS A 57 -1.17 -2.01 4.82
N GLY A 58 -1.63 -2.90 3.95
CA GLY A 58 -2.96 -2.85 3.34
C GLY A 58 -4.12 -3.27 4.26
N LEU A 59 -5.30 -3.45 3.66
CA LEU A 59 -6.53 -3.84 4.36
C LEU A 59 -6.66 -5.35 4.58
N PHE A 60 -6.17 -6.17 3.64
CA PHE A 60 -6.47 -7.59 3.60
C PHE A 60 -5.31 -8.44 4.14
N TRP A 61 -5.57 -9.07 5.30
CA TRP A 61 -4.64 -9.92 6.07
C TRP A 61 -5.29 -11.21 6.58
N ALA A 62 -6.53 -11.52 6.18
CA ALA A 62 -7.30 -12.62 6.76
C ALA A 62 -8.36 -13.17 5.80
N GLY A 63 -8.05 -13.23 4.50
CA GLY A 63 -8.97 -13.74 3.47
C GLY A 63 -10.28 -12.95 3.39
N ILE A 64 -11.37 -13.62 3.04
CA ILE A 64 -12.69 -13.01 2.93
C ILE A 64 -13.20 -12.65 4.33
N GLN A 65 -13.53 -11.37 4.53
CA GLN A 65 -14.08 -10.87 5.80
C GLN A 65 -15.33 -10.02 5.55
N PRO A 66 -16.28 -9.97 6.51
CA PRO A 66 -17.45 -9.09 6.39
C PRO A 66 -17.03 -7.62 6.29
N LEU A 67 -17.67 -6.88 5.38
CA LEU A 67 -17.53 -5.42 5.30
C LEU A 67 -18.50 -4.73 6.26
N THR A 68 -18.21 -4.87 7.55
CA THR A 68 -18.93 -4.21 8.64
C THR A 68 -17.94 -3.52 9.58
N GLY A 69 -18.43 -2.71 10.53
CA GLY A 69 -17.61 -2.09 11.56
C GLY A 69 -16.35 -1.41 11.02
N ARG A 70 -15.17 -1.85 11.49
CA ARG A 70 -13.86 -1.29 11.11
C ARG A 70 -13.51 -1.51 9.64
N HIS A 71 -13.98 -2.58 8.99
CA HIS A 71 -13.69 -2.80 7.56
C HIS A 71 -14.51 -1.85 6.71
N LEU A 72 -15.80 -1.72 7.05
CA LEU A 72 -16.70 -0.78 6.36
C LEU A 72 -16.18 0.66 6.46
N ARG A 73 -15.80 1.12 7.66
CA ARG A 73 -15.29 2.49 7.84
C ARG A 73 -14.02 2.82 7.07
N ARG A 74 -13.25 1.80 6.67
CA ARG A 74 -12.02 1.97 5.87
C ARG A 74 -12.28 1.83 4.37
N VAL A 75 -13.07 0.83 3.96
CA VAL A 75 -13.38 0.57 2.54
C VAL A 75 -14.36 1.59 1.98
N LYS A 76 -15.39 1.99 2.75
CA LYS A 76 -16.45 2.87 2.25
C LYS A 76 -15.93 4.24 1.77
N PRO A 77 -15.07 4.97 2.51
CA PRO A 77 -14.55 6.25 2.03
C PRO A 77 -13.76 6.14 0.72
N LEU A 78 -12.99 5.05 0.53
CA LEU A 78 -12.25 4.82 -0.71
C LEU A 78 -13.21 4.65 -1.90
N ILE A 79 -14.26 3.84 -1.75
CA ILE A 79 -15.25 3.62 -2.80
C ILE A 79 -16.06 4.89 -3.08
N ASP A 80 -16.61 5.51 -2.03
CA ASP A 80 -17.50 6.68 -2.17
C ASP A 80 -16.81 7.88 -2.83
N ASN A 81 -15.48 7.99 -2.67
CA ASN A 81 -14.67 9.07 -3.23
C ASN A 81 -13.84 8.62 -4.45
N ASN A 82 -14.08 7.41 -4.96
CA ASN A 82 -13.35 6.85 -6.10
C ASN A 82 -11.82 6.94 -5.93
N VAL A 83 -11.29 6.44 -4.82
CA VAL A 83 -9.85 6.41 -4.51
C VAL A 83 -9.36 4.97 -4.54
N ALA A 84 -8.41 4.67 -5.43
CA ALA A 84 -7.77 3.38 -5.48
C ALA A 84 -6.86 3.15 -4.25
N LEU A 85 -6.73 1.90 -3.82
CA LEU A 85 -5.78 1.51 -2.77
C LEU A 85 -4.83 0.43 -3.30
N PHE A 86 -3.54 0.71 -3.26
CA PHE A 86 -2.48 -0.23 -3.60
C PHE A 86 -1.62 -0.51 -2.36
N SER A 87 -1.37 -1.78 -2.06
CA SER A 87 -0.52 -2.22 -0.94
C SER A 87 0.73 -2.91 -1.43
N CYS A 88 1.87 -2.63 -0.80
CA CYS A 88 3.11 -3.40 -1.01
C CYS A 88 3.88 -3.56 0.30
N HIS A 89 3.88 -4.78 0.83
CA HIS A 89 4.48 -5.14 2.11
C HIS A 89 5.95 -5.55 1.94
N LEU A 90 6.31 -6.83 2.05
CA LEU A 90 7.71 -7.26 1.97
C LEU A 90 8.41 -6.99 0.63
N PRO A 91 7.73 -7.01 -0.54
CA PRO A 91 8.39 -6.63 -1.78
C PRO A 91 8.87 -5.16 -1.72
N LEU A 92 8.15 -4.28 -1.03
CA LEU A 92 8.60 -2.90 -0.82
C LEU A 92 9.76 -2.84 0.17
N ASP A 93 9.69 -3.53 1.32
CA ASP A 93 10.79 -3.50 2.31
C ASP A 93 12.15 -3.86 1.69
N SER A 94 12.14 -4.85 0.81
CA SER A 94 13.34 -5.53 0.28
C SER A 94 13.77 -5.00 -1.10
N HIS A 95 13.07 -3.99 -1.61
CA HIS A 95 13.39 -3.41 -2.91
C HIS A 95 14.70 -2.63 -2.86
N SER A 96 15.65 -2.94 -3.75
CA SER A 96 17.01 -2.36 -3.71
C SER A 96 17.04 -0.85 -4.00
N GLU A 97 16.14 -0.38 -4.86
CA GLU A 97 16.04 1.04 -5.20
C GLU A 97 15.18 1.82 -4.20
N VAL A 98 13.89 1.52 -4.11
CA VAL A 98 12.91 2.30 -3.32
C VAL A 98 12.54 1.69 -1.96
N GLY A 99 13.16 0.58 -1.57
CA GLY A 99 12.69 -0.16 -0.40
C GLY A 99 13.10 0.45 0.93
N ASN A 100 12.30 0.15 1.97
CA ASN A 100 12.46 0.74 3.29
C ASN A 100 13.88 0.52 3.84
N ALA A 101 14.40 -0.71 3.75
CA ALA A 101 15.76 -1.03 4.21
C ALA A 101 16.83 -0.29 3.39
N ALA A 102 16.71 -0.29 2.06
CA ALA A 102 17.70 0.32 1.18
C ALA A 102 17.75 1.85 1.29
N VAL A 103 16.58 2.50 1.35
CA VAL A 103 16.47 3.96 1.53
C VAL A 103 17.02 4.35 2.90
N LEU A 104 16.63 3.63 3.96
CA LEU A 104 17.12 3.91 5.32
C LEU A 104 18.63 3.73 5.41
N GLY A 105 19.18 2.65 4.86
CA GLY A 105 20.63 2.41 4.82
C GLY A 105 21.38 3.57 4.17
N ARG A 106 20.92 4.03 3.00
CA ARG A 106 21.51 5.20 2.33
C ARG A 106 21.42 6.47 3.16
N GLN A 107 20.29 6.73 3.82
CA GLN A 107 20.12 7.91 4.68
C GLN A 107 21.02 7.88 5.92
N LEU A 108 21.31 6.70 6.44
CA LEU A 108 22.20 6.49 7.58
C LEU A 108 23.69 6.36 7.18
N GLY A 109 24.01 6.37 5.88
CA GLY A 109 25.37 6.13 5.41
C GLY A 109 25.86 4.68 5.59
N VAL A 110 24.93 3.73 5.70
CA VAL A 110 25.19 2.29 5.82
C VAL A 110 25.08 1.65 4.45
N HIS A 111 26.12 0.93 4.04
CA HIS A 111 26.08 0.09 2.85
C HIS A 111 25.50 -1.28 3.20
N LEU A 112 24.43 -1.67 2.52
CA LEU A 112 23.85 -3.01 2.64
C LEU A 112 24.67 -3.97 1.77
N ASP A 113 25.27 -4.98 2.39
CA ASP A 113 25.89 -6.12 1.69
C ASP A 113 24.83 -7.19 1.43
N GLY A 114 24.21 -7.15 0.25
CA GLY A 114 23.24 -8.15 -0.20
C GLY A 114 21.82 -7.61 -0.42
N ARG A 115 20.87 -8.53 -0.43
CA ARG A 115 19.42 -8.28 -0.49
C ARG A 115 18.78 -8.81 0.79
#